data_AF-A0A813GUE6-F1
#
_entry.id   AF-A0A813GUE6-F1
#
_cell.length_a   1.000
_cell.length_b   1.000
_cell.length_c   1.000
_cell.angle_alpha   90.00
_cell.angle_beta   90.00
_cell.angle_gamma   90.00
#
_symmetry.space_group_name_H-M   'P 1'
#
loop_
_entity.id
_entity.type
_entity.pdbx_description
1 polymer ?
#
loop_
_entity_poly.entity_id
_entity_poly.type
_entity_poly.pdbx_seq_one_letter_code
_entity_poly.pdbx_strand_id
1 'polypeptide(L)'
;GTGACEKSTGYCNYMNRPNGYTCDDAVFWTLEDGCQDGRCEGTADYCLGYNVTCKPLNSCLTVGTCHTMSGRCTYEQRPDETLCDDGRDWTVEDMCQAGICVGRPVDLCELFAVECTAPSACYDAGKCDRRTGKCSPPEVTMEMRPCTDGDKTTVNDTCVDGVCLGQLIGGFAAYKFQTLGVGECSDRQGRRMARYTGDQVDETACETLCRGDPQCVAFSFAYPSCSIYGTVRTRAPAGFSFQAGTDPVGVVVETAVMEITGQRASVCRKKGLVTAEISTEGNVQVATEDFFDPVRLSAFFVVLLCCFFALPLSMWCRRNFCCCIGRRVQEDFIHRVTQEPKTLSESPWQGNAALEGPDANEVFEDYPDHLRDAGQVSEEE
;
A
#
# COMPACT_ATOMS: atom_id res chain seq x y z
N GLY A 1 49.75 -27.05 63.00
CA GLY A 1 50.30 -26.79 64.34
C GLY A 1 51.66 -27.43 64.49
N THR A 2 52.21 -27.49 65.70
CA THR A 2 53.38 -28.33 66.03
C THR A 2 52.92 -29.77 66.23
N GLY A 3 53.58 -30.72 65.57
CA GLY A 3 53.32 -32.15 65.72
C GLY A 3 54.44 -32.83 66.50
N ALA A 4 54.07 -33.82 67.33
CA ALA A 4 55.01 -34.71 68.00
C ALA A 4 54.74 -36.14 67.53
N CYS A 5 55.76 -36.82 67.01
CA CYS A 5 55.66 -38.20 66.54
C CYS A 5 56.28 -39.16 67.55
N GLU A 6 55.51 -40.16 67.93
CA GLU A 6 55.99 -41.26 68.77
C GLU A 6 56.73 -42.28 67.90
N LYS A 7 58.05 -42.43 68.13
CA LYS A 7 58.94 -43.25 67.30
C LYS A 7 58.64 -44.75 67.32
N SER A 8 58.00 -45.26 68.38
CA SER A 8 57.72 -46.69 68.59
C SER A 8 56.46 -47.17 67.86
N THR A 9 55.44 -46.32 67.77
CA THR A 9 54.14 -46.63 67.15
C THR A 9 54.02 -46.04 65.74
N GLY A 10 54.88 -45.06 65.41
CA GLY A 10 54.78 -44.27 64.19
C GLY A 10 53.64 -43.27 64.20
N TYR A 11 52.94 -43.11 65.33
CA TYR A 11 51.78 -42.22 65.43
C TYR A 11 52.22 -40.77 65.69
N CYS A 12 51.71 -39.84 64.90
CA CYS A 12 51.97 -38.41 65.06
C CYS A 12 50.74 -37.71 65.62
N ASN A 13 50.89 -37.10 66.80
CA ASN A 13 49.88 -36.25 67.41
C ASN A 13 50.10 -34.80 66.98
N TYR A 14 49.02 -34.13 66.58
CA TYR A 14 49.03 -32.72 66.23
C TYR A 14 48.16 -31.94 67.22
N MET A 15 48.66 -30.80 67.67
CA MET A 15 47.86 -29.85 68.44
C MET A 15 47.29 -28.78 67.50
N ASN A 16 46.00 -28.49 67.68
CA ASN A 16 45.34 -27.36 67.03
C ASN A 16 46.06 -26.06 67.41
N ARG A 17 46.14 -25.13 66.47
CA ARG A 17 46.57 -23.76 66.81
C ARG A 17 45.45 -23.10 67.65
N PRO A 18 45.79 -22.10 68.50
CA PRO A 18 44.79 -21.37 69.28
C PRO A 18 43.71 -20.72 68.38
N ASN A 19 42.50 -20.54 68.92
CA ASN A 19 41.45 -19.82 68.21
C ASN A 19 41.88 -18.38 67.89
N GLY A 20 41.57 -17.90 66.68
CA GLY A 20 42.02 -16.60 66.16
C GLY A 20 43.45 -16.58 65.61
N TYR A 21 44.14 -17.72 65.55
CA TYR A 21 45.44 -17.79 64.86
C TYR A 21 45.25 -17.56 63.35
N THR A 22 46.02 -16.63 62.76
CA THR A 22 45.95 -16.30 61.34
C THR A 22 46.21 -17.53 60.47
N CYS A 23 45.29 -17.81 59.55
CA CYS A 23 45.41 -18.88 58.56
C CYS A 23 44.74 -18.43 57.26
N ASP A 24 44.72 -19.29 56.25
CA ASP A 24 44.04 -19.08 54.97
C ASP A 24 43.27 -20.37 54.67
N ASP A 25 41.94 -20.28 54.51
CA ASP A 25 41.08 -21.43 54.22
C ASP A 25 41.00 -21.75 52.71
N ALA A 26 41.71 -20.97 51.89
CA ALA A 26 41.76 -21.01 50.43
C ALA A 26 40.41 -20.76 49.74
N VAL A 27 39.43 -20.19 50.45
CA VAL A 27 38.14 -19.80 49.91
C VAL A 27 38.18 -18.30 49.59
N PHE A 28 38.25 -17.94 48.31
CA PHE A 28 38.49 -16.55 47.89
C PHE A 28 37.40 -15.53 48.32
N TRP A 29 36.24 -16.01 48.79
CA TRP A 29 35.09 -15.19 49.16
C TRP A 29 34.82 -15.17 50.67
N THR A 30 35.70 -15.77 51.46
CA THR A 30 35.76 -15.55 52.90
C THR A 30 36.78 -14.45 53.21
N LEU A 31 36.53 -13.69 54.26
CA LEU A 31 37.40 -12.63 54.76
C LEU A 31 37.78 -12.91 56.21
N GLU A 32 38.92 -12.38 56.64
CA GLU A 32 39.39 -12.46 58.04
C GLU A 32 39.55 -13.91 58.56
N ASP A 33 40.16 -14.76 57.74
CA ASP A 33 40.41 -16.17 58.05
C ASP A 33 41.15 -16.39 59.39
N GLY A 34 40.52 -17.19 60.24
CA GLY A 34 41.01 -17.49 61.58
C GLY A 34 40.87 -18.95 61.92
N CYS A 35 41.78 -19.46 62.76
CA CYS A 35 41.63 -20.79 63.30
C CYS A 35 40.43 -20.82 64.27
N GLN A 36 39.48 -21.73 64.04
CA GLN A 36 38.32 -21.99 64.88
C GLN A 36 38.28 -23.51 65.16
N ASP A 37 38.54 -23.92 66.40
CA ASP A 37 38.51 -25.32 66.86
C ASP A 37 39.34 -26.30 65.99
N GLY A 38 40.45 -25.80 65.44
CA GLY A 38 41.39 -26.57 64.61
C GLY A 38 41.11 -26.53 63.11
N ARG A 39 40.10 -25.81 62.66
CA ARG A 39 39.83 -25.52 61.25
C ARG A 39 40.18 -24.07 60.93
N CYS A 40 40.62 -23.82 59.71
CA CYS A 40 40.68 -22.44 59.22
C CYS A 40 39.32 -22.10 58.62
N GLU A 41 38.68 -21.05 59.11
CA GLU A 41 37.37 -20.60 58.66
C GLU A 41 37.38 -19.06 58.62
N GLY A 42 36.87 -18.46 57.54
CA GLY A 42 36.64 -17.02 57.45
C GLY A 42 35.16 -16.62 57.42
N THR A 43 34.91 -15.31 57.46
CA THR A 43 33.55 -14.74 57.37
C THR A 43 33.11 -14.66 55.91
N ALA A 44 31.96 -15.26 55.61
CA ALA A 44 31.35 -15.25 54.28
C ALA A 44 31.06 -13.85 53.75
N ASP A 45 31.63 -13.50 52.59
CA ASP A 45 31.23 -12.37 51.77
C ASP A 45 30.63 -12.87 50.44
N TYR A 46 29.31 -12.98 50.40
CA TYR A 46 28.57 -13.37 49.22
C TYR A 46 28.62 -12.34 48.09
N CYS A 47 29.00 -11.09 48.37
CA CYS A 47 29.22 -10.08 47.33
C CYS A 47 30.45 -10.44 46.51
N LEU A 48 31.54 -10.87 47.16
CA LEU A 48 32.71 -11.41 46.48
C LEU A 48 32.41 -12.77 45.84
N GLY A 49 31.75 -13.66 46.58
CA GLY A 49 31.47 -15.04 46.12
C GLY A 49 30.61 -15.12 44.87
N TYR A 50 29.65 -14.21 44.71
CA TYR A 50 28.80 -14.12 43.52
C TYR A 50 29.17 -12.99 42.57
N ASN A 51 30.28 -12.27 42.82
CA ASN A 51 30.72 -11.12 42.03
C ASN A 51 29.61 -10.06 41.84
N VAL A 52 28.95 -9.69 42.94
CA VAL A 52 27.78 -8.79 42.93
C VAL A 52 28.23 -7.35 42.68
N THR A 53 27.71 -6.74 41.61
CA THR A 53 27.85 -5.31 41.33
C THR A 53 26.49 -4.62 41.40
N CYS A 54 26.31 -3.71 42.35
CA CYS A 54 25.04 -3.04 42.59
C CYS A 54 24.92 -1.75 41.76
N LYS A 55 24.61 -1.88 40.46
CA LYS A 55 24.28 -0.73 39.61
C LYS A 55 22.93 -0.12 40.02
N PRO A 56 22.75 1.21 39.92
CA PRO A 56 21.46 1.83 40.19
C PRO A 56 20.37 1.23 39.30
N LEU A 57 19.20 0.95 39.85
CA LEU A 57 18.09 0.33 39.11
C LEU A 57 17.36 1.34 38.19
N ASN A 58 17.42 2.63 38.53
CA ASN A 58 16.88 3.72 37.75
C ASN A 58 17.68 5.01 38.04
N SER A 59 17.39 6.08 37.30
CA SER A 59 18.08 7.38 37.42
C SER A 59 17.86 8.10 38.76
N CYS A 60 16.90 7.65 39.56
CA CYS A 60 16.52 8.19 40.87
C CYS A 60 17.08 7.41 42.06
N LEU A 61 17.86 6.35 41.82
CA LEU A 61 18.58 5.62 42.85
C LEU A 61 20.09 5.86 42.72
N THR A 62 20.78 5.84 43.84
CA THR A 62 22.24 5.86 43.88
C THR A 62 22.82 4.48 43.52
N VAL A 63 24.14 4.42 43.33
CA VAL A 63 24.84 3.13 43.25
C VAL A 63 24.57 2.37 44.55
N GLY A 64 24.16 1.11 44.43
CA GLY A 64 23.77 0.32 45.60
C GLY A 64 24.96 -0.19 46.39
N THR A 65 24.71 -0.54 47.65
CA THR A 65 25.69 -1.22 48.50
C THR A 65 25.33 -2.70 48.62
N CYS A 66 26.29 -3.59 48.45
CA CYS A 66 26.06 -5.03 48.60
C CYS A 66 26.15 -5.45 50.06
N HIS A 67 25.16 -6.20 50.53
CA HIS A 67 25.13 -6.77 51.87
C HIS A 67 25.92 -8.08 51.91
N THR A 68 27.11 -8.08 52.51
CA THR A 68 28.09 -9.18 52.50
C THR A 68 27.50 -10.54 52.89
N MET A 69 26.63 -10.60 53.90
CA MET A 69 26.03 -11.87 54.37
C MET A 69 24.85 -12.39 53.54
N SER A 70 24.32 -11.61 52.58
CA SER A 70 23.18 -12.05 51.75
C SER A 70 23.40 -11.90 50.25
N GLY A 71 24.43 -11.16 49.82
CA GLY A 71 24.66 -10.80 48.43
C GLY A 71 23.61 -9.85 47.85
N ARG A 72 22.71 -9.28 48.66
CA ARG A 72 21.64 -8.39 48.18
C ARG A 72 22.11 -6.94 48.12
N CYS A 73 21.68 -6.23 47.09
CA CYS A 73 21.91 -4.79 46.95
C CYS A 73 20.85 -3.98 47.71
N THR A 74 21.29 -2.96 48.44
CA THR A 74 20.45 -1.90 48.99
C THR A 74 20.74 -0.59 48.26
N TYR A 75 19.73 0.26 48.09
CA TYR A 75 19.82 1.50 47.32
C TYR A 75 19.31 2.68 48.15
N GLU A 76 19.94 3.84 47.99
CA GLU A 76 19.42 5.10 48.53
C GLU A 76 18.72 5.88 47.42
N GLN A 77 17.67 6.62 47.80
CA GLN A 77 16.96 7.50 46.88
C GLN A 77 17.77 8.77 46.66
N ARG A 78 17.85 9.22 45.42
CA ARG A 78 18.28 10.59 45.12
C ARG A 78 17.23 11.58 45.62
N PRO A 79 17.61 12.86 45.88
CA PRO A 79 16.67 13.88 46.29
C PRO A 79 15.50 14.00 45.31
N ASP A 80 14.31 14.28 45.84
CA ASP A 80 13.16 14.65 45.02
C ASP A 80 13.53 15.85 44.13
N GLU A 81 12.85 15.97 42.98
CA GLU A 81 13.09 17.01 41.96
C GLU A 81 14.43 16.87 41.19
N THR A 82 15.25 15.84 41.50
CA THR A 82 16.42 15.52 40.66
C THR A 82 15.95 15.18 39.25
N LEU A 83 16.54 15.83 38.23
CA LEU A 83 16.24 15.54 36.83
C LEU A 83 16.51 14.07 36.51
N CYS A 84 15.55 13.45 35.84
CA CYS A 84 15.64 12.08 35.38
C CYS A 84 14.92 11.94 34.04
N ASP A 85 14.88 10.72 33.52
CA ASP A 85 14.10 10.36 32.33
C ASP A 85 13.40 9.05 32.66
N ASP A 86 12.07 9.04 32.60
CA ASP A 86 11.23 7.88 32.88
C ASP A 86 11.04 6.98 31.65
N GLY A 87 11.60 7.39 30.51
CA GLY A 87 11.64 6.66 29.25
C GLY A 87 10.32 6.70 28.48
N ARG A 88 9.39 7.61 28.83
CA ARG A 88 8.08 7.72 28.17
C ARG A 88 7.98 8.99 27.34
N ASP A 89 7.81 8.82 26.03
CA ASP A 89 7.70 9.94 25.08
C ASP A 89 6.52 10.90 25.36
N TRP A 90 5.49 10.45 26.09
CA TRP A 90 4.29 11.22 26.42
C TRP A 90 4.35 11.90 27.79
N THR A 91 5.53 11.99 28.39
CA THR A 91 5.79 12.79 29.58
C THR A 91 6.88 13.82 29.33
N VAL A 92 6.81 14.93 30.08
CA VAL A 92 7.82 15.98 30.07
C VAL A 92 8.15 16.40 31.50
N GLU A 93 9.28 17.09 31.67
CA GLU A 93 9.70 17.63 32.97
C GLU A 93 9.90 16.52 34.01
N ASP A 94 10.52 15.42 33.59
CA ASP A 94 10.77 14.22 34.38
C ASP A 94 11.66 14.49 35.58
N MET A 95 11.15 14.16 36.76
CA MET A 95 11.79 14.40 38.05
C MET A 95 11.64 13.22 38.98
N CYS A 96 12.63 13.04 39.87
CA CYS A 96 12.57 12.02 40.89
C CYS A 96 11.52 12.37 41.94
N GLN A 97 10.69 11.38 42.28
CA GLN A 97 9.76 11.44 43.40
C GLN A 97 9.78 10.10 44.14
N ALA A 98 10.22 10.11 45.39
CA ALA A 98 10.32 8.92 46.24
C ALA A 98 11.11 7.75 45.60
N GLY A 99 12.21 8.06 44.90
CA GLY A 99 13.08 7.07 44.25
C GLY A 99 12.57 6.53 42.90
N ILE A 100 11.50 7.10 42.35
CA ILE A 100 10.93 6.76 41.04
C ILE A 100 11.04 8.00 40.15
N CYS A 101 11.40 7.79 38.88
CA CYS A 101 11.34 8.87 37.90
C CYS A 101 9.91 9.02 37.39
N VAL A 102 9.35 10.22 37.49
CA VAL A 102 7.99 10.53 37.04
C VAL A 102 7.98 11.84 36.26
N GLY A 103 7.33 11.83 35.09
CA GLY A 103 7.07 13.04 34.32
C GLY A 103 5.61 13.48 34.30
N ARG A 104 5.38 14.71 33.84
CA ARG A 104 4.04 15.28 33.63
C ARG A 104 3.46 14.80 32.30
N PRO A 105 2.25 14.22 32.27
CA PRO A 105 1.64 13.74 31.03
C PRO A 105 1.35 14.89 30.05
N VAL A 106 1.59 14.62 28.77
CA VAL A 106 1.24 15.49 27.64
C VAL A 106 0.42 14.72 26.60
N ASP A 107 -0.40 15.45 25.85
CA ASP A 107 -1.06 14.94 24.65
C ASP A 107 -0.16 15.21 23.45
N LEU A 108 0.44 14.15 22.90
CA LEU A 108 1.33 14.26 21.74
C LEU A 108 0.60 14.73 20.48
N CYS A 109 -0.71 14.50 20.39
CA CYS A 109 -1.50 14.99 19.26
C CYS A 109 -1.61 16.51 19.28
N GLU A 110 -1.83 17.10 20.46
CA GLU A 110 -1.89 18.55 20.62
C GLU A 110 -0.48 19.18 20.53
N LEU A 111 0.51 18.54 21.16
CA LEU A 111 1.89 19.04 21.20
C LEU A 111 2.51 19.16 19.80
N PHE A 112 2.24 18.19 18.92
CA PHE A 112 2.77 18.18 17.55
C PHE A 112 1.74 18.61 16.50
N ALA A 113 0.57 19.11 16.90
CA ALA A 113 -0.52 19.50 16.01
C ALA A 113 -0.87 18.41 14.98
N VAL A 114 -0.98 17.16 15.44
CA VAL A 114 -1.26 16.00 14.59
C VAL A 114 -2.71 16.05 14.11
N GLU A 115 -2.89 16.32 12.82
CA GLU A 115 -4.17 16.21 12.14
C GLU A 115 -4.27 14.90 11.37
N CYS A 116 -5.18 14.03 11.79
CA CYS A 116 -5.49 12.81 11.04
C CYS A 116 -6.54 13.13 9.98
N THR A 117 -6.19 13.01 8.70
CA THR A 117 -7.09 13.28 7.58
C THR A 117 -7.64 12.01 6.96
N ALA A 118 -8.88 12.07 6.46
CA ALA A 118 -9.44 11.00 5.64
C ALA A 118 -8.78 11.00 4.24
N PRO A 119 -8.39 9.83 3.69
CA PRO A 119 -7.85 9.75 2.33
C PRO A 119 -8.84 10.15 1.23
N SER A 120 -10.14 9.97 1.46
CA SER A 120 -11.20 10.34 0.53
C SER A 120 -12.50 10.61 1.29
N ALA A 121 -13.51 11.10 0.56
CA ALA A 121 -14.87 11.28 1.07
C ALA A 121 -15.57 9.96 1.48
N CYS A 122 -14.93 8.79 1.30
CA CYS A 122 -15.45 7.50 1.71
C CYS A 122 -14.78 6.91 2.95
N TYR A 123 -13.80 7.62 3.51
CA TYR A 123 -13.16 7.28 4.77
C TYR A 123 -13.54 8.30 5.83
N ASP A 124 -13.58 7.85 7.08
CA ASP A 124 -13.42 8.74 8.21
C ASP A 124 -11.92 8.95 8.47
N ALA A 125 -11.62 10.15 8.95
CA ALA A 125 -10.31 10.46 9.49
C ALA A 125 -9.96 9.46 10.61
N GLY A 126 -8.69 9.05 10.65
CA GLY A 126 -8.17 8.30 11.80
C GLY A 126 -8.28 9.11 13.09
N LYS A 127 -8.17 8.44 14.24
CA LYS A 127 -8.06 9.10 15.54
C LYS A 127 -6.60 9.15 15.95
N CYS A 128 -6.14 10.30 16.44
CA CYS A 128 -4.79 10.41 16.97
C CYS A 128 -4.71 9.78 18.37
N ASP A 129 -3.71 8.93 18.58
CA ASP A 129 -3.38 8.38 19.89
C ASP A 129 -2.52 9.39 20.67
N ARG A 130 -3.08 9.90 21.78
CA ARG A 130 -2.48 10.94 22.62
C ARG A 130 -1.11 10.60 23.19
N ARG A 131 -0.78 9.32 23.34
CA ARG A 131 0.49 8.87 23.92
C ARG A 131 1.56 8.57 22.89
N THR A 132 1.18 8.43 21.62
CA THR A 132 2.14 8.11 20.54
C THR A 132 2.21 9.18 19.47
N GLY A 133 1.24 10.09 19.40
CA GLY A 133 1.09 11.07 18.33
C GLY A 133 0.78 10.43 16.97
N LYS A 134 0.37 9.17 16.93
CA LYS A 134 0.11 8.43 15.68
C LYS A 134 -1.38 8.36 15.39
N CYS A 135 -1.73 8.52 14.12
CA CYS A 135 -3.09 8.30 13.65
C CYS A 135 -3.40 6.80 13.56
N SER A 136 -4.59 6.40 14.00
CA SER A 136 -5.15 5.11 13.65
C SER A 136 -5.34 5.00 12.13
N PRO A 137 -5.38 3.77 11.57
CA PRO A 137 -5.81 3.59 10.19
C PRO A 137 -7.18 4.24 9.95
N PRO A 138 -7.40 4.88 8.80
CA PRO A 138 -8.70 5.43 8.45
C PRO A 138 -9.71 4.29 8.29
N GLU A 139 -10.92 4.50 8.82
CA GLU A 139 -11.99 3.51 8.73
C GLU A 139 -12.88 3.82 7.52
N VAL A 140 -13.26 2.78 6.78
CA VAL A 140 -14.24 2.92 5.70
C VAL A 140 -15.59 3.23 6.33
N THR A 141 -16.12 4.41 6.06
CA THR A 141 -17.47 4.76 6.49
C THR A 141 -18.52 4.02 5.68
N MET A 142 -19.63 3.72 6.38
CA MET A 142 -20.82 3.01 5.90
C MET A 142 -21.04 3.05 4.39
N GLU A 143 -21.25 1.87 3.81
CA GLU A 143 -21.74 1.68 2.45
C GLU A 143 -22.87 2.67 2.13
N MET A 144 -22.90 3.17 0.89
CA MET A 144 -23.93 4.06 0.36
C MET A 144 -23.93 5.51 0.89
N ARG A 145 -22.88 5.94 1.61
CA ARG A 145 -22.68 7.37 1.91
C ARG A 145 -22.54 8.17 0.60
N PRO A 146 -23.24 9.31 0.44
CA PRO A 146 -23.06 10.18 -0.71
C PRO A 146 -21.63 10.71 -0.82
N CYS A 147 -21.10 10.73 -2.03
CA CYS A 147 -19.77 11.27 -2.34
C CYS A 147 -19.78 11.91 -3.73
N THR A 148 -18.61 12.29 -4.25
CA THR A 148 -18.46 12.65 -5.66
C THR A 148 -17.22 11.98 -6.24
N ASP A 149 -17.38 11.27 -7.35
CA ASP A 149 -16.27 10.62 -8.07
C ASP A 149 -15.58 11.57 -9.06
N GLY A 150 -16.13 12.77 -9.23
CA GLY A 150 -15.64 13.81 -10.14
C GLY A 150 -15.97 13.58 -11.61
N ASP A 151 -16.60 12.45 -11.95
CA ASP A 151 -17.07 12.16 -13.29
C ASP A 151 -18.43 12.82 -13.52
N LYS A 152 -18.55 13.57 -14.63
CA LYS A 152 -19.79 14.28 -14.98
C LYS A 152 -20.79 13.38 -15.70
N THR A 153 -20.38 12.16 -16.06
CA THR A 153 -21.22 11.18 -16.75
C THR A 153 -21.95 10.24 -15.77
N THR A 154 -21.58 10.31 -14.50
CA THR A 154 -22.19 9.59 -13.39
C THR A 154 -23.06 10.52 -12.53
N VAL A 155 -24.00 9.92 -11.80
CA VAL A 155 -24.90 10.55 -10.85
C VAL A 155 -25.12 9.61 -9.67
N ASN A 156 -25.60 10.17 -8.55
CA ASN A 156 -25.86 9.45 -7.30
C ASN A 156 -24.63 8.69 -6.78
N ASP A 157 -23.47 9.36 -6.78
CA ASP A 157 -22.22 8.74 -6.38
C ASP A 157 -22.27 8.36 -4.90
N THR A 158 -21.88 7.11 -4.65
CA THR A 158 -21.92 6.51 -3.33
C THR A 158 -20.64 5.76 -3.02
N CYS A 159 -20.31 5.76 -1.74
CA CYS A 159 -19.16 5.02 -1.23
C CYS A 159 -19.46 3.52 -1.20
N VAL A 160 -18.55 2.75 -1.81
CA VAL A 160 -18.57 1.29 -1.78
C VAL A 160 -17.16 0.80 -1.49
N ASP A 161 -16.97 0.18 -0.31
CA ASP A 161 -15.69 -0.28 0.22
C ASP A 161 -14.54 0.75 0.09
N GLY A 162 -14.83 2.03 0.37
CA GLY A 162 -13.84 3.12 0.42
C GLY A 162 -13.62 3.86 -0.91
N VAL A 163 -14.25 3.42 -1.99
CA VAL A 163 -14.19 4.11 -3.29
C VAL A 163 -15.50 4.79 -3.59
N CYS A 164 -15.44 6.04 -4.05
CA CYS A 164 -16.61 6.76 -4.51
C CYS A 164 -16.93 6.37 -5.94
N LEU A 165 -18.15 5.91 -6.20
CA LEU A 165 -18.59 5.46 -7.52
C LEU A 165 -20.02 5.91 -7.79
N GLY A 166 -20.24 6.49 -8.97
CA GLY A 166 -21.58 6.81 -9.43
C GLY A 166 -22.16 5.87 -10.45
N GLN A 167 -23.46 6.05 -10.69
CA GLN A 167 -24.21 5.36 -11.71
C GLN A 167 -24.36 6.25 -12.94
N LEU A 168 -24.29 5.70 -14.16
CA LEU A 168 -24.35 6.53 -15.35
C LEU A 168 -25.67 7.29 -15.51
N ILE A 169 -25.58 8.49 -16.09
CA ILE A 169 -26.73 9.29 -16.53
C ILE A 169 -27.57 8.46 -17.50
N GLY A 170 -28.83 8.19 -17.12
CA GLY A 170 -29.73 7.24 -17.80
C GLY A 170 -30.09 6.01 -16.95
N GLY A 171 -29.47 5.87 -15.78
CA GLY A 171 -29.81 4.86 -14.77
C GLY A 171 -29.63 3.43 -15.29
N PHE A 172 -30.43 2.49 -14.76
CA PHE A 172 -30.32 1.06 -15.08
C PHE A 172 -30.58 0.73 -16.56
N ALA A 173 -31.19 1.64 -17.32
CA ALA A 173 -31.47 1.47 -18.75
C ALA A 173 -30.25 1.75 -19.65
N ALA A 174 -29.21 2.39 -19.12
CA ALA A 174 -27.98 2.69 -19.87
C ALA A 174 -27.07 1.47 -20.07
N TYR A 175 -27.30 0.38 -19.31
CA TYR A 175 -26.47 -0.81 -19.34
C TYR A 175 -27.05 -1.92 -20.23
N LYS A 176 -26.19 -2.56 -21.01
CA LYS A 176 -26.43 -3.81 -21.74
C LYS A 176 -25.44 -4.88 -21.30
N PHE A 177 -25.82 -6.13 -21.50
CA PHE A 177 -24.97 -7.28 -21.19
C PHE A 177 -24.58 -8.02 -22.45
N GLN A 178 -23.28 -8.23 -22.64
CA GLN A 178 -22.72 -9.04 -23.72
C GLN A 178 -22.39 -10.44 -23.19
N THR A 179 -22.87 -11.46 -23.86
CA THR A 179 -22.50 -12.85 -23.57
C THR A 179 -21.08 -13.12 -24.07
N LEU A 180 -20.17 -13.45 -23.16
CA LEU A 180 -18.79 -13.80 -23.50
C LEU A 180 -18.62 -15.30 -23.75
N GLY A 181 -19.37 -16.13 -23.04
CA GLY A 181 -19.31 -17.58 -23.20
C GLY A 181 -19.81 -18.33 -21.98
N VAL A 182 -19.61 -19.63 -22.03
CA VAL A 182 -19.96 -20.55 -20.95
C VAL A 182 -18.80 -20.64 -19.96
N GLY A 183 -19.10 -20.46 -18.68
CA GLY A 183 -18.18 -20.52 -17.56
C GLY A 183 -18.13 -19.22 -16.76
N GLU A 184 -17.12 -19.16 -15.90
CA GLU A 184 -16.87 -18.02 -15.02
C GLU A 184 -16.15 -16.90 -15.76
N CYS A 185 -16.48 -15.65 -15.43
CA CYS A 185 -15.92 -14.47 -16.07
C CYS A 185 -14.43 -14.32 -15.73
N SER A 186 -13.59 -14.20 -16.76
CA SER A 186 -12.14 -14.12 -16.64
C SER A 186 -11.54 -13.16 -17.68
N ASP A 187 -10.26 -12.82 -17.51
CA ASP A 187 -9.47 -12.20 -18.58
C ASP A 187 -8.95 -13.24 -19.59
N ARG A 188 -8.28 -12.78 -20.66
CA ARG A 188 -7.71 -13.67 -21.69
C ARG A 188 -6.69 -14.69 -21.16
N GLN A 189 -6.07 -14.44 -20.01
CA GLN A 189 -5.14 -15.36 -19.36
C GLN A 189 -5.84 -16.32 -18.39
N GLY A 190 -7.17 -16.25 -18.25
CA GLY A 190 -7.94 -17.06 -17.32
C GLY A 190 -7.86 -16.59 -15.86
N ARG A 191 -7.35 -15.38 -15.61
CA ARG A 191 -7.33 -14.78 -14.27
C ARG A 191 -8.70 -14.21 -13.95
N ARG A 192 -9.10 -14.32 -12.69
CA ARG A 192 -10.43 -13.90 -12.24
C ARG A 192 -10.35 -12.68 -11.35
N MET A 193 -11.35 -11.83 -11.51
CA MET A 193 -11.59 -10.69 -10.62
C MET A 193 -12.17 -11.18 -9.29
N ALA A 194 -12.16 -10.32 -8.28
CA ALA A 194 -12.94 -10.57 -7.08
C ALA A 194 -14.44 -10.68 -7.43
N ARG A 195 -15.14 -11.53 -6.71
CA ARG A 195 -16.56 -11.74 -6.91
C ARG A 195 -17.28 -12.01 -5.60
N TYR A 196 -18.57 -11.77 -5.60
CA TYR A 196 -19.44 -12.31 -4.56
C TYR A 196 -20.53 -13.18 -5.17
N THR A 197 -20.77 -14.33 -4.55
CA THR A 197 -21.64 -15.38 -5.06
C THR A 197 -22.77 -15.67 -4.09
N GLY A 198 -24.00 -15.76 -4.60
CA GLY A 198 -25.20 -16.06 -3.81
C GLY A 198 -26.32 -16.62 -4.68
N ASP A 199 -27.32 -17.21 -4.02
CA ASP A 199 -28.43 -17.85 -4.71
C ASP A 199 -29.45 -16.81 -5.21
N GLN A 200 -29.85 -16.95 -6.46
CA GLN A 200 -30.86 -16.14 -7.14
C GLN A 200 -31.85 -17.04 -7.87
N VAL A 201 -33.08 -16.55 -8.00
CA VAL A 201 -34.20 -17.31 -8.58
C VAL A 201 -34.06 -17.50 -10.08
N ASP A 202 -33.47 -16.52 -10.77
CA ASP A 202 -33.25 -16.55 -12.22
C ASP A 202 -32.10 -15.62 -12.64
N GLU A 203 -31.77 -15.66 -13.92
CA GLU A 203 -30.71 -14.83 -14.50
C GLU A 203 -31.06 -13.34 -14.44
N THR A 204 -32.35 -12.98 -14.56
CA THR A 204 -32.81 -11.59 -14.57
C THR A 204 -32.59 -10.93 -13.21
N ALA A 205 -32.77 -11.67 -12.11
CA ALA A 205 -32.47 -11.22 -10.76
C ALA A 205 -30.97 -10.96 -10.60
N CYS A 206 -30.13 -11.87 -11.10
CA CYS A 206 -28.68 -11.71 -11.10
C CYS A 206 -28.23 -10.48 -11.92
N GLU A 207 -28.83 -10.30 -13.10
CA GLU A 207 -28.59 -9.14 -13.96
C GLU A 207 -28.98 -7.84 -13.26
N THR A 208 -30.13 -7.82 -12.58
CA THR A 208 -30.62 -6.64 -11.85
C THR A 208 -29.68 -6.25 -10.71
N LEU A 209 -29.12 -7.24 -10.00
CA LEU A 209 -28.09 -6.99 -8.98
C LEU A 209 -26.83 -6.36 -9.60
N CYS A 210 -26.34 -6.88 -10.72
CA CYS A 210 -25.19 -6.30 -11.41
C CYS A 210 -25.47 -4.88 -11.96
N ARG A 211 -26.69 -4.62 -12.45
CA ARG A 211 -27.11 -3.27 -12.87
C ARG A 211 -27.11 -2.32 -11.68
N GLY A 212 -27.58 -2.80 -10.53
CA GLY A 212 -27.64 -2.15 -9.22
C GLY A 212 -26.29 -1.76 -8.66
N ASP A 213 -25.30 -2.62 -8.80
CA ASP A 213 -23.97 -2.41 -8.23
C ASP A 213 -23.09 -1.56 -9.17
N PRO A 214 -22.66 -0.34 -8.76
CA PRO A 214 -21.75 0.50 -9.55
C PRO A 214 -20.42 -0.17 -9.88
N GLN A 215 -19.97 -1.12 -9.05
CA GLN A 215 -18.71 -1.85 -9.21
C GLN A 215 -18.82 -3.07 -10.11
N CYS A 216 -20.04 -3.50 -10.45
CA CYS A 216 -20.20 -4.67 -11.28
C CYS A 216 -19.64 -4.44 -12.68
N VAL A 217 -18.66 -5.25 -13.08
CA VAL A 217 -18.12 -5.30 -14.44
C VAL A 217 -18.75 -6.43 -15.25
N ALA A 218 -19.13 -7.53 -14.60
CA ALA A 218 -19.79 -8.67 -15.22
C ALA A 218 -20.51 -9.52 -14.17
N PHE A 219 -21.38 -10.42 -14.62
CA PHE A 219 -21.90 -11.48 -13.77
C PHE A 219 -21.82 -12.84 -14.48
N SER A 220 -21.75 -13.92 -13.71
CA SER A 220 -21.99 -15.28 -14.20
C SER A 220 -23.21 -15.86 -13.50
N PHE A 221 -24.06 -16.58 -14.25
CA PHE A 221 -25.25 -17.21 -13.70
C PHE A 221 -25.36 -18.68 -14.11
N ALA A 222 -25.62 -19.54 -13.14
CA ALA A 222 -26.08 -20.92 -13.31
C ALA A 222 -27.03 -21.25 -12.17
N TYR A 223 -28.32 -21.43 -12.47
CA TYR A 223 -29.34 -21.62 -11.44
C TYR A 223 -28.91 -22.62 -10.34
N PRO A 224 -28.99 -22.24 -9.04
CA PRO A 224 -29.39 -20.92 -8.52
C PRO A 224 -28.24 -19.91 -8.34
N SER A 225 -27.00 -20.30 -8.60
CA SER A 225 -25.81 -19.49 -8.33
C SER A 225 -25.70 -18.26 -9.25
N CYS A 226 -25.60 -17.09 -8.64
CA CYS A 226 -25.25 -15.81 -9.26
C CYS A 226 -23.93 -15.32 -8.69
N SER A 227 -22.94 -15.06 -9.55
CA SER A 227 -21.68 -14.43 -9.15
C SER A 227 -21.53 -13.07 -9.79
N ILE A 228 -21.32 -12.04 -8.99
CA ILE A 228 -21.11 -10.66 -9.45
C ILE A 228 -19.63 -10.33 -9.35
N TYR A 229 -19.03 -9.87 -10.45
CA TYR A 229 -17.61 -9.56 -10.56
C TYR A 229 -17.37 -8.06 -10.48
N GLY A 230 -16.39 -7.65 -9.68
CA GLY A 230 -15.98 -6.25 -9.52
C GLY A 230 -14.54 -6.13 -9.01
N THR A 231 -13.99 -4.92 -9.03
CA THR A 231 -12.59 -4.66 -8.65
C THR A 231 -12.41 -4.14 -7.24
N VAL A 232 -13.46 -3.60 -6.63
CA VAL A 232 -13.31 -2.79 -5.41
C VAL A 232 -13.83 -3.49 -4.16
N ARG A 233 -14.90 -4.29 -4.26
CA ARG A 233 -15.44 -4.98 -3.08
C ARG A 233 -14.38 -5.85 -2.41
N THR A 234 -14.23 -5.69 -1.10
CA THR A 234 -13.39 -6.54 -0.24
C THR A 234 -14.24 -7.50 0.61
N ARG A 235 -15.55 -7.30 0.59
CA ARG A 235 -16.55 -8.05 1.36
C ARG A 235 -17.83 -8.22 0.54
N ALA A 236 -18.54 -9.31 0.79
CA ALA A 236 -19.82 -9.58 0.14
C ALA A 236 -20.96 -8.85 0.86
N PRO A 237 -22.01 -8.42 0.13
CA PRO A 237 -23.28 -8.02 0.73
C PRO A 237 -23.90 -9.14 1.58
N ALA A 238 -24.82 -8.79 2.48
CA ALA A 238 -25.52 -9.76 3.30
C ALA A 238 -26.21 -10.83 2.45
N GLY A 239 -26.01 -12.11 2.78
CA GLY A 239 -26.56 -13.24 2.02
C GLY A 239 -25.70 -13.71 0.84
N PHE A 240 -24.55 -13.09 0.61
CA PHE A 240 -23.57 -13.51 -0.40
C PHE A 240 -22.26 -13.95 0.24
N SER A 241 -21.49 -14.75 -0.50
CA SER A 241 -20.15 -15.20 -0.13
C SER A 241 -19.10 -14.48 -0.97
N PHE A 242 -18.07 -13.93 -0.34
CA PHE A 242 -16.99 -13.24 -1.05
C PHE A 242 -15.89 -14.22 -1.47
N GLN A 243 -15.36 -14.03 -2.67
CA GLN A 243 -14.18 -14.73 -3.15
C GLN A 243 -13.23 -13.69 -3.76
N ALA A 244 -12.00 -13.66 -3.25
CA ALA A 244 -10.94 -12.88 -3.85
C ALA A 244 -10.65 -13.37 -5.27
N GLY A 245 -10.08 -12.48 -6.10
CA GLY A 245 -9.61 -12.88 -7.41
C GLY A 245 -8.44 -13.86 -7.35
N THR A 246 -7.97 -14.30 -8.53
CA THR A 246 -6.77 -15.13 -8.62
C THR A 246 -5.51 -14.37 -8.19
N ASP A 247 -4.40 -15.08 -8.05
CA ASP A 247 -3.07 -14.47 -7.90
C ASP A 247 -2.22 -14.80 -9.15
N PRO A 248 -1.91 -13.81 -10.02
CA PRO A 248 -2.32 -12.41 -9.96
C PRO A 248 -3.81 -12.20 -10.30
N VAL A 249 -4.37 -11.08 -9.84
CA VAL A 249 -5.80 -10.77 -9.99
C VAL A 249 -6.15 -10.36 -11.41
N GLY A 250 -7.30 -10.84 -11.90
CA GLY A 250 -7.90 -10.32 -13.12
C GLY A 250 -8.46 -8.93 -12.87
N VAL A 251 -8.06 -7.94 -13.66
CA VAL A 251 -8.56 -6.55 -13.56
C VAL A 251 -9.58 -6.21 -14.64
N VAL A 252 -9.78 -7.10 -15.61
CA VAL A 252 -10.71 -6.95 -16.73
C VAL A 252 -11.45 -8.26 -16.99
N VAL A 253 -12.67 -8.16 -17.52
CA VAL A 253 -13.41 -9.32 -18.04
C VAL A 253 -13.41 -9.27 -19.56
N GLU A 254 -12.94 -10.34 -20.18
CA GLU A 254 -12.83 -10.46 -21.64
C GLU A 254 -13.30 -11.82 -22.19
N THR A 255 -13.24 -12.88 -21.39
CA THR A 255 -13.63 -14.23 -21.79
C THR A 255 -14.36 -14.97 -20.66
N ALA A 256 -14.81 -16.18 -20.95
CA ALA A 256 -15.38 -17.12 -19.99
C ALA A 256 -14.53 -18.39 -19.93
N VAL A 257 -14.26 -18.90 -18.73
CA VAL A 257 -13.49 -20.13 -18.51
C VAL A 257 -14.32 -21.14 -17.73
N MET A 258 -14.36 -22.36 -18.21
CA MET A 258 -14.95 -23.50 -17.50
C MET A 258 -13.95 -24.00 -16.45
N GLU A 259 -14.28 -23.90 -15.17
CA GLU A 259 -13.35 -24.34 -14.10
C GLU A 259 -13.19 -25.86 -14.04
N ILE A 260 -14.26 -26.64 -14.26
CA ILE A 260 -14.24 -28.09 -14.07
C ILE A 260 -15.19 -28.80 -15.07
N THR A 261 -14.72 -29.89 -15.66
CA THR A 261 -15.55 -30.81 -16.46
C THR A 261 -16.61 -31.46 -15.56
N GLY A 262 -17.89 -31.11 -15.75
CA GLY A 262 -19.02 -31.64 -14.97
C GLY A 262 -19.65 -30.65 -13.97
N GLN A 263 -19.10 -29.44 -13.82
CA GLN A 263 -19.77 -28.36 -13.11
C GLN A 263 -20.95 -27.81 -13.93
N ARG A 264 -21.97 -27.27 -13.26
CA ARG A 264 -23.05 -26.55 -13.96
C ARG A 264 -22.43 -25.39 -14.72
N ALA A 265 -22.68 -25.39 -16.03
CA ALA A 265 -22.19 -24.40 -16.97
C ALA A 265 -22.85 -23.03 -16.68
N SER A 266 -22.14 -22.16 -15.94
CA SER A 266 -22.53 -20.76 -15.82
C SER A 266 -22.38 -20.04 -17.15
N VAL A 267 -23.02 -18.90 -17.31
CA VAL A 267 -22.85 -18.06 -18.50
C VAL A 267 -22.34 -16.70 -18.06
N CYS A 268 -21.18 -16.29 -18.59
CA CYS A 268 -20.60 -14.99 -18.29
C CYS A 268 -21.24 -13.89 -19.16
N ARG A 269 -21.71 -12.84 -18.50
CA ARG A 269 -22.35 -11.66 -19.08
C ARG A 269 -21.56 -10.41 -18.66
N LYS A 270 -20.88 -9.77 -19.61
CA LYS A 270 -20.12 -8.55 -19.38
C LYS A 270 -21.03 -7.33 -19.42
N LYS A 271 -20.96 -6.46 -18.40
CA LYS A 271 -21.68 -5.18 -18.35
C LYS A 271 -21.00 -4.21 -19.31
N GLY A 272 -21.80 -3.57 -20.16
CA GLY A 272 -21.36 -2.55 -21.12
C GLY A 272 -22.43 -1.47 -21.29
N LEU A 273 -22.10 -0.43 -22.06
CA LEU A 273 -23.01 0.70 -22.32
C LEU A 273 -23.83 0.46 -23.57
N VAL A 274 -25.08 0.93 -23.58
CA VAL A 274 -25.95 0.89 -24.77
C VAL A 274 -25.34 1.63 -25.96
N THR A 275 -24.57 2.69 -25.68
CA THR A 275 -23.90 3.57 -26.67
C THR A 275 -22.52 3.09 -27.08
N ALA A 276 -21.94 2.11 -26.39
CA ALA A 276 -20.76 1.43 -26.88
C ALA A 276 -21.22 0.57 -28.06
N GLU A 277 -20.77 0.88 -29.27
CA GLU A 277 -20.92 -0.01 -30.42
C GLU A 277 -20.41 -1.39 -29.99
N ILE A 278 -21.34 -2.32 -29.76
CA ILE A 278 -21.00 -3.71 -29.51
C ILE A 278 -20.47 -4.21 -30.84
N SER A 279 -19.15 -4.17 -31.02
CA SER A 279 -18.53 -4.82 -32.16
C SER A 279 -18.86 -6.31 -32.04
N THR A 280 -19.81 -6.77 -32.84
CA THR A 280 -20.07 -8.21 -33.02
C THR A 280 -18.92 -8.92 -33.74
N GLU A 281 -17.83 -8.21 -34.04
CA GLU A 281 -16.65 -8.71 -34.76
C GLU A 281 -15.56 -9.29 -33.84
N GLY A 282 -15.73 -9.28 -32.52
CA GLY A 282 -14.73 -9.80 -31.58
C GLY A 282 -14.61 -11.34 -31.50
N ASN A 283 -15.46 -12.08 -32.20
CA ASN A 283 -15.47 -13.55 -32.20
C ASN A 283 -15.21 -14.17 -33.58
N VAL A 284 -14.56 -13.45 -34.49
CA VAL A 284 -13.85 -14.15 -35.56
C VAL A 284 -12.53 -14.59 -34.95
N GLN A 285 -12.43 -15.87 -34.59
CA GLN A 285 -11.12 -16.52 -34.59
C GLN A 285 -10.61 -16.36 -36.01
N VAL A 286 -9.73 -15.38 -36.24
CA VAL A 286 -8.99 -15.28 -37.49
C VAL A 286 -8.07 -16.48 -37.45
N ALA A 287 -8.54 -17.59 -38.03
CA ALA A 287 -7.72 -18.76 -38.27
C ALA A 287 -6.50 -18.24 -39.05
N THR A 288 -5.30 -18.42 -38.50
CA THR A 288 -4.04 -18.06 -39.16
C THR A 288 -3.92 -18.71 -40.55
N GLU A 289 -4.73 -19.74 -40.79
CA GLU A 289 -4.89 -20.49 -42.03
C GLU A 289 -5.44 -19.65 -43.19
N ASP A 290 -6.27 -18.62 -42.92
CA ASP A 290 -6.84 -17.76 -43.97
C ASP A 290 -5.88 -16.66 -44.45
N PHE A 291 -4.85 -16.35 -43.65
CA PHE A 291 -3.85 -15.32 -43.96
C PHE A 291 -2.61 -15.89 -44.67
N PHE A 292 -2.27 -17.16 -44.40
CA PHE A 292 -1.13 -17.85 -45.01
C PHE A 292 -1.54 -18.86 -46.11
N ASP A 293 -2.72 -18.69 -46.71
CA ASP A 293 -3.09 -19.48 -47.88
C ASP A 293 -2.06 -19.24 -49.02
N PRO A 294 -1.38 -20.30 -49.52
CA PRO A 294 -0.37 -20.18 -50.58
C PRO A 294 -0.93 -19.53 -51.86
N VAL A 295 -2.25 -19.62 -52.12
CA VAL A 295 -2.90 -18.96 -53.27
C VAL A 295 -3.00 -17.45 -53.07
N ARG A 296 -3.27 -16.98 -51.83
CA ARG A 296 -3.38 -15.55 -51.53
C ARG A 296 -2.02 -14.87 -51.43
N LEU A 297 -1.03 -15.55 -50.86
CA LEU A 297 0.36 -15.07 -50.82
C LEU A 297 0.95 -14.97 -52.24
N SER A 298 0.73 -15.98 -53.09
CA SER A 298 1.19 -15.92 -54.48
C SER A 298 0.51 -14.80 -55.26
N ALA A 299 -0.80 -14.57 -55.07
CA ALA A 299 -1.50 -13.44 -55.68
C ALA A 299 -0.92 -12.09 -55.22
N PHE A 300 -0.61 -11.94 -53.93
CA PHE A 300 -0.03 -10.71 -53.39
C PHE A 300 1.37 -10.42 -53.95
N PHE A 301 2.23 -11.45 -54.04
CA PHE A 301 3.56 -11.33 -54.66
C PHE A 301 3.49 -11.03 -56.17
N VAL A 302 2.51 -11.61 -56.88
CA VAL A 302 2.29 -11.31 -58.30
C VAL A 302 1.85 -9.86 -58.51
N VAL A 303 0.95 -9.34 -57.67
CA VAL A 303 0.53 -7.92 -57.72
C VAL A 303 1.71 -7.00 -57.40
N LEU A 304 2.53 -7.32 -56.40
CA LEU A 304 3.74 -6.56 -56.05
C LEU A 304 4.75 -6.54 -57.20
N LEU A 305 4.98 -7.68 -57.86
CA LEU A 305 5.83 -7.77 -59.05
C LEU A 305 5.25 -6.97 -60.23
N CYS A 306 3.94 -7.06 -60.48
CA CYS A 306 3.28 -6.25 -61.50
C CYS A 306 3.40 -4.75 -61.23
N CYS A 307 3.25 -4.30 -59.98
CA CYS A 307 3.40 -2.90 -59.63
C CYS A 307 4.84 -2.40 -59.77
N PHE A 308 5.85 -3.18 -59.35
CA PHE A 308 7.26 -2.77 -59.45
C PHE A 308 7.85 -2.90 -60.87
N PHE A 309 7.37 -3.84 -61.69
CA PHE A 309 7.92 -4.10 -63.03
C PHE A 309 7.07 -3.57 -64.19
N ALA A 310 5.78 -3.24 -64.01
CA ALA A 310 4.94 -2.67 -65.09
C ALA A 310 4.90 -1.14 -65.12
N LEU A 311 5.20 -0.45 -64.01
CA LEU A 311 5.25 1.02 -63.97
C LEU A 311 6.44 1.67 -64.71
N PRO A 312 7.64 1.06 -64.87
CA PRO A 312 8.74 1.71 -65.58
C PRO A 312 8.70 1.57 -67.12
N LEU A 313 7.89 0.66 -67.67
CA LEU A 313 7.79 0.47 -69.14
C LEU A 313 6.81 1.45 -69.81
N SER A 314 5.82 1.96 -69.09
CA SER A 314 4.87 2.97 -69.63
C SER A 314 5.49 4.36 -69.76
N MET A 315 6.49 4.70 -68.94
CA MET A 315 7.24 5.96 -69.03
C MET A 315 8.31 5.96 -70.13
N TRP A 316 8.80 4.79 -70.57
CA TRP A 316 9.78 4.69 -71.65
C TRP A 316 9.15 4.83 -73.05
N CYS A 317 7.90 4.38 -73.23
CA CYS A 317 7.17 4.56 -74.49
C CYS A 317 6.62 5.99 -74.71
N ARG A 318 6.34 6.77 -73.65
CA ARG A 318 5.84 8.16 -73.80
C ARG A 318 6.91 9.19 -74.12
N ARG A 319 8.20 8.84 -74.06
CA ARG A 319 9.32 9.81 -74.22
C ARG A 319 10.01 9.77 -75.58
N ASN A 320 9.75 8.77 -76.44
CA ASN A 320 10.46 8.60 -77.72
C ASN A 320 9.62 8.76 -79.00
N PHE A 321 8.30 8.82 -78.95
CA PHE A 321 7.48 9.04 -80.15
C PHE A 321 6.24 9.90 -79.87
N CYS A 322 6.35 11.21 -80.13
CA CYS A 322 5.42 12.00 -80.95
C CYS A 322 5.72 13.51 -80.80
N CYS A 323 6.43 14.04 -81.79
CA CYS A 323 6.45 15.48 -82.10
C CYS A 323 5.25 15.81 -82.99
N CYS A 324 4.56 16.90 -82.64
CA CYS A 324 3.87 17.87 -83.51
C CYS A 324 2.74 17.33 -84.40
N ILE A 325 1.48 17.77 -84.23
CA ILE A 325 0.85 18.99 -84.77
C ILE A 325 -0.55 19.05 -84.11
N GLY A 326 -1.20 20.13 -83.69
CA GLY A 326 -1.07 21.57 -83.81
C GLY A 326 -2.46 22.20 -83.50
N ARG A 327 -2.46 23.18 -82.58
CA ARG A 327 -3.54 24.04 -82.03
C ARG A 327 -4.66 24.56 -82.97
N ARG A 328 -5.85 24.88 -82.41
CA ARG A 328 -6.40 26.25 -82.14
C ARG A 328 -7.85 26.21 -81.58
N VAL A 329 -8.15 26.84 -80.43
CA VAL A 329 -8.60 28.24 -80.12
C VAL A 329 -10.11 28.45 -80.28
N GLN A 330 -10.78 28.92 -79.21
CA GLN A 330 -11.87 29.94 -79.21
C GLN A 330 -12.09 30.46 -77.76
N GLU A 331 -11.72 31.72 -77.42
CA GLU A 331 -12.57 32.96 -77.30
C GLU A 331 -13.49 32.95 -76.06
N ASP A 332 -13.85 34.03 -75.35
CA ASP A 332 -13.36 35.40 -75.12
C ASP A 332 -14.31 36.03 -74.06
N PHE A 333 -13.96 37.23 -73.56
CA PHE A 333 -14.89 38.31 -73.14
C PHE A 333 -15.22 38.61 -71.66
N ILE A 334 -15.23 39.93 -71.39
CA ILE A 334 -15.29 40.70 -70.13
C ILE A 334 -16.66 41.40 -69.96
N HIS A 335 -17.02 41.69 -68.70
CA HIS A 335 -17.84 42.80 -68.12
C HIS A 335 -18.96 42.24 -67.22
N ARG A 336 -19.50 42.85 -66.15
CA ARG A 336 -19.29 44.00 -65.24
C ARG A 336 -20.64 44.07 -64.44
N VAL A 337 -20.70 44.80 -63.32
CA VAL A 337 -21.92 45.46 -62.74
C VAL A 337 -22.51 44.90 -61.42
N THR A 338 -22.16 45.61 -60.33
CA THR A 338 -22.92 46.11 -59.15
C THR A 338 -23.87 45.20 -58.34
N GLN A 339 -23.71 45.21 -57.01
CA GLN A 339 -24.62 45.88 -56.04
C GLN A 339 -24.17 45.60 -54.57
N GLU A 340 -23.93 46.67 -53.80
CA GLU A 340 -24.19 46.77 -52.35
C GLU A 340 -25.69 47.16 -52.17
N PRO A 341 -26.39 47.03 -51.00
CA PRO A 341 -25.89 47.48 -49.68
C PRO A 341 -26.55 46.88 -48.39
N LYS A 342 -26.19 47.49 -47.24
CA LYS A 342 -26.98 47.77 -45.99
C LYS A 342 -26.89 46.80 -44.78
N THR A 343 -26.16 47.20 -43.71
CA THR A 343 -26.58 47.91 -42.44
C THR A 343 -27.19 46.96 -41.39
N LEU A 344 -26.84 46.94 -40.10
CA LEU A 344 -26.85 47.94 -39.00
C LEU A 344 -25.91 47.41 -37.87
N SER A 345 -25.43 48.11 -36.82
CA SER A 345 -25.36 49.51 -36.39
C SER A 345 -24.55 49.54 -35.07
N GLU A 346 -23.66 50.54 -34.94
CA GLU A 346 -23.40 51.40 -33.77
C GLU A 346 -23.19 50.85 -32.34
N SER A 347 -22.06 51.30 -31.77
CA SER A 347 -21.64 51.48 -30.36
C SER A 347 -22.54 52.48 -29.56
N PRO A 348 -22.19 53.14 -28.41
CA PRO A 348 -21.01 53.12 -27.52
C PRO A 348 -21.30 53.38 -25.99
N TRP A 349 -20.24 53.53 -25.17
CA TRP A 349 -20.13 54.19 -23.82
C TRP A 349 -20.69 53.45 -22.58
N GLN A 350 -20.15 53.52 -21.35
CA GLN A 350 -18.84 53.82 -20.73
C GLN A 350 -19.08 53.85 -19.20
N GLY A 351 -18.02 53.67 -18.40
CA GLY A 351 -17.90 54.18 -17.03
C GLY A 351 -17.81 53.09 -15.95
N ASN A 352 -16.62 52.61 -15.55
CA ASN A 352 -15.53 53.23 -14.75
C ASN A 352 -15.70 53.08 -13.24
N ALA A 353 -14.72 52.41 -12.63
CA ALA A 353 -13.94 52.78 -11.42
C ALA A 353 -13.41 51.47 -10.80
N ALA A 354 -12.15 51.05 -11.02
CA ALA A 354 -10.90 51.58 -10.45
C ALA A 354 -10.88 51.57 -8.92
N LEU A 355 -9.91 50.84 -8.35
CA LEU A 355 -9.11 51.06 -7.11
C LEU A 355 -8.29 49.76 -6.90
N GLU A 356 -7.04 49.71 -7.37
CA GLU A 356 -5.79 49.94 -6.61
C GLU A 356 -5.20 48.65 -5.98
N GLY A 357 -4.06 48.19 -6.53
CA GLY A 357 -3.04 47.40 -5.81
C GLY A 357 -2.14 48.33 -4.97
N PRO A 358 -1.06 47.87 -4.30
CA PRO A 358 -0.05 46.90 -4.76
C PRO A 358 0.24 45.84 -3.65
N ASP A 359 1.19 44.90 -3.67
CA ASP A 359 2.58 44.87 -4.14
C ASP A 359 3.05 43.40 -4.22
N ALA A 360 3.87 43.12 -5.23
CA ALA A 360 4.72 41.94 -5.30
C ALA A 360 6.13 42.35 -4.87
N ASN A 361 6.77 41.56 -4.00
CA ASN A 361 8.21 41.60 -3.81
C ASN A 361 8.75 40.16 -3.84
N GLU A 362 9.56 39.89 -4.87
CA GLU A 362 10.51 38.78 -4.97
C GLU A 362 11.82 39.17 -4.28
N VAL A 363 12.39 38.28 -3.45
CA VAL A 363 13.85 37.99 -3.25
C VAL A 363 13.90 36.63 -2.49
N PHE A 364 14.26 35.49 -3.10
CA PHE A 364 15.59 34.86 -3.27
C PHE A 364 16.37 34.46 -1.99
N GLU A 365 16.90 33.21 -2.02
CA GLU A 365 17.87 32.53 -1.11
C GLU A 365 17.27 31.95 0.20
N ASP A 366 17.51 30.71 0.65
CA ASP A 366 18.51 29.69 0.35
C ASP A 366 18.01 28.32 0.88
N TYR A 367 18.20 27.23 0.14
CA TYR A 367 17.97 25.84 0.58
C TYR A 367 19.34 25.15 0.68
N PRO A 368 19.71 24.48 1.78
CA PRO A 368 20.74 23.47 1.72
C PRO A 368 20.13 22.09 1.45
N ASP A 369 20.46 21.58 0.27
CA ASP A 369 20.53 20.16 -0.06
C ASP A 369 21.30 19.38 1.01
N HIS A 370 20.78 18.24 1.45
CA HIS A 370 21.60 17.04 1.68
C HIS A 370 20.75 15.77 1.55
N LEU A 371 20.72 15.24 0.33
CA LEU A 371 20.50 13.82 0.04
C LEU A 371 21.82 13.21 -0.41
N ARG A 372 22.33 12.24 0.36
CA ARG A 372 22.94 10.96 -0.06
C ARG A 372 23.86 10.44 1.03
N ASP A 373 23.53 9.29 1.62
CA ASP A 373 24.21 8.07 1.17
C ASP A 373 23.46 6.80 1.57
N ALA A 374 23.64 5.79 0.72
CA ALA A 374 22.95 4.53 0.72
C ALA A 374 23.68 3.47 1.56
N GLY A 375 22.89 2.58 2.15
CA GLY A 375 23.18 1.14 2.26
C GLY A 375 24.16 0.71 3.35
N GLN A 376 23.70 -0.17 4.24
CA GLN A 376 24.17 -1.56 4.24
C GLN A 376 23.31 -2.46 5.12
N VAL A 377 23.07 -3.65 4.56
CA VAL A 377 22.53 -4.86 5.17
C VAL A 377 23.56 -5.43 6.14
N SER A 378 23.12 -5.92 7.29
CA SER A 378 23.88 -6.91 8.07
C SER A 378 22.89 -7.90 8.71
N GLU A 379 22.95 -9.14 8.23
CA GLU A 379 22.62 -10.35 8.97
C GLU A 379 23.64 -10.55 10.10
N GLU A 380 23.21 -11.09 11.23
CA GLU A 380 23.99 -11.80 12.28
C GLU A 380 22.96 -12.19 13.37
N GLU A 381 22.96 -13.34 14.03
CA GLU A 381 23.58 -14.68 13.92
C GLU A 381 22.70 -15.59 14.81
#